data_AF-A0A1F2SWC7-F1
#
_entry.id   AF-A0A1F2SWC7-F1
#
_cell.length_a   1.000
_cell.length_b   1.000
_cell.length_c   1.000
_cell.angle_alpha   90.00
_cell.angle_beta   90.00
_cell.angle_gamma   90.00
#
_symmetry.space_group_name_H-M   'P 1'
#
loop_
_entity.id
_entity.type
_entity.pdbx_description
1 polymer ?
#
loop_
_entity_poly.entity_id
_entity_poly.type
_entity_poly.pdbx_seq_one_letter_code
_entity_poly.pdbx_strand_id
1 'polypeptide(L)'
;MNKSQVVKWKGRAFRFRPIAIQMTTLGERLQQHDDTWTVVDVSDTAATVRNDRMGHEWNLGLDNVREFRTPDFLLLRCQLILKGPDVHSEPLIITTVDRNITGFESLLGHSWVREMIGDREVWISEVDNLFQIEVGRRDRAFSEEWTRRFPDADGSSTYPVLLKVQGVEIKQLVFISCDGGRIFVPRPVATPMGDQQLSFSYERNSLEYRVGQIIGQFYIYNTLEGVAQVAGITVE
;
A
#
# COMPACT_ATOMS: atom_id res chain seq x y z
N MET A 1 -11.61 -19.73 8.22
CA MET A 1 -12.56 -18.70 8.72
C MET A 1 -13.88 -19.35 9.14
N ASN A 2 -14.72 -18.71 9.97
CA ASN A 2 -15.98 -19.31 10.44
C ASN A 2 -17.08 -19.21 9.36
N LYS A 3 -17.73 -20.33 9.00
CA LYS A 3 -18.86 -20.39 8.03
C LYS A 3 -19.91 -19.31 8.25
N SER A 4 -20.24 -19.02 9.50
CA SER A 4 -21.24 -17.99 9.87
C SER A 4 -20.89 -16.58 9.41
N GLN A 5 -19.60 -16.27 9.22
CA GLN A 5 -19.16 -14.99 8.65
C GLN A 5 -19.36 -14.98 7.13
N VAL A 6 -18.99 -16.06 6.44
CA VAL A 6 -19.13 -16.19 4.97
C VAL A 6 -20.58 -16.10 4.54
N VAL A 7 -21.48 -16.75 5.28
CA VAL A 7 -22.93 -16.73 4.98
C VAL A 7 -23.50 -15.31 4.96
N LYS A 8 -22.97 -14.40 5.80
CA LYS A 8 -23.37 -12.98 5.81
C LYS A 8 -23.02 -12.24 4.53
N TRP A 9 -22.17 -12.82 3.68
CA TRP A 9 -21.73 -12.23 2.41
C TRP A 9 -22.46 -12.79 1.20
N LYS A 10 -23.37 -13.76 1.38
CA LYS A 10 -24.21 -14.25 0.27
C LYS A 10 -24.94 -13.09 -0.38
N GLY A 11 -24.73 -12.90 -1.69
CA GLY A 11 -25.28 -11.79 -2.47
C GLY A 11 -24.63 -10.42 -2.26
N ARG A 12 -23.57 -10.30 -1.45
CA ARG A 12 -22.79 -9.06 -1.32
C ARG A 12 -21.63 -9.06 -2.31
N ALA A 13 -21.41 -7.90 -2.92
CA ALA A 13 -20.23 -7.57 -3.69
C ALA A 13 -19.01 -7.45 -2.77
N PHE A 14 -17.89 -8.03 -3.18
CA PHE A 14 -16.57 -7.85 -2.56
C PHE A 14 -15.47 -8.00 -3.61
N ARG A 15 -14.23 -7.66 -3.26
CA ARG A 15 -13.04 -7.85 -4.11
C ARG A 15 -12.01 -8.72 -3.42
N PHE A 16 -11.19 -9.40 -4.21
CA PHE A 16 -10.11 -10.23 -3.68
C PHE A 16 -8.83 -9.43 -3.48
N ARG A 17 -8.07 -9.80 -2.45
CA ARG A 17 -6.68 -9.40 -2.29
C ARG A 17 -5.81 -10.64 -2.03
N PRO A 18 -4.73 -10.85 -2.81
CA PRO A 18 -4.25 -10.02 -3.93
C PRO A 18 -5.24 -9.99 -5.11
N ILE A 19 -5.11 -8.96 -5.96
CA ILE A 19 -5.91 -8.84 -7.19
C ILE A 19 -5.66 -10.06 -8.09
N ALA A 20 -6.71 -10.61 -8.67
CA ALA A 20 -6.59 -11.77 -9.56
C ALA A 20 -5.73 -11.43 -10.80
N ILE A 21 -4.79 -12.30 -11.13
CA ILE A 21 -3.96 -12.18 -12.35
C ILE A 21 -4.77 -12.70 -13.52
N GLN A 22 -4.92 -11.90 -14.57
CA GLN A 22 -5.58 -12.33 -15.80
C GLN A 22 -4.51 -12.77 -16.81
N MET A 23 -4.74 -13.92 -17.43
CA MET A 23 -3.86 -14.49 -18.45
C MET A 23 -4.65 -14.90 -19.69
N THR A 24 -4.02 -14.74 -20.86
CA THR A 24 -4.53 -15.34 -22.10
C THR A 24 -4.41 -16.86 -22.04
N THR A 25 -5.08 -17.58 -22.96
CA THR A 25 -4.91 -19.04 -23.10
C THR A 25 -3.47 -19.43 -23.39
N LEU A 26 -2.69 -18.52 -24.00
CA LEU A 26 -1.26 -18.66 -24.27
C LEU A 26 -0.37 -18.36 -23.05
N GLY A 27 -0.93 -17.87 -21.94
CA GLY A 27 -0.21 -17.56 -20.70
C GLY A 27 0.35 -16.14 -20.61
N GLU A 28 0.00 -15.26 -21.55
CA GLU A 28 0.41 -13.86 -21.52
C GLU A 28 -0.40 -13.09 -20.48
N ARG A 29 0.25 -12.26 -19.66
CA ARG A 29 -0.43 -11.44 -18.65
C ARG A 29 -1.21 -10.31 -19.31
N LEU A 30 -2.47 -10.15 -18.90
CA LEU A 30 -3.34 -9.05 -19.29
C LEU A 30 -3.28 -7.92 -18.25
N GLN A 31 -3.83 -6.76 -18.60
CA GLN A 31 -4.03 -5.66 -17.67
C GLN A 31 -4.84 -6.15 -16.46
N GLN A 32 -4.37 -5.87 -15.25
CA GLN A 32 -5.08 -6.25 -14.03
C GLN A 32 -6.33 -5.39 -13.86
N HIS A 33 -7.44 -6.04 -13.53
CA HIS A 33 -8.69 -5.38 -13.15
C HIS A 33 -9.08 -5.81 -11.75
N ASP A 34 -9.40 -4.83 -10.91
CA ASP A 34 -9.91 -5.07 -9.56
C ASP A 34 -11.40 -5.42 -9.59
N ASP A 35 -11.69 -6.62 -10.10
CA ASP A 35 -13.06 -7.09 -10.35
C ASP A 35 -13.83 -7.33 -9.06
N THR A 36 -15.13 -7.03 -9.10
CA THR A 36 -16.09 -7.40 -8.07
C THR A 36 -16.50 -8.87 -8.20
N TRP A 37 -16.67 -9.51 -7.05
CA TRP A 37 -17.13 -10.88 -6.90
C TRP A 37 -18.33 -10.93 -5.96
N THR A 38 -19.20 -11.90 -6.18
CA THR A 38 -20.38 -12.15 -5.35
C THR A 38 -20.38 -13.60 -4.86
N VAL A 39 -20.71 -13.82 -3.57
CA VAL A 39 -20.93 -15.18 -3.06
C VAL A 39 -22.29 -15.69 -3.54
N VAL A 40 -22.27 -16.72 -4.39
CA VAL A 40 -23.45 -17.37 -4.96
C VAL A 40 -23.97 -18.44 -4.02
N ASP A 41 -23.08 -19.26 -3.47
CA ASP A 41 -23.45 -20.31 -2.53
C ASP A 41 -22.38 -20.60 -1.48
N VAL A 42 -22.78 -21.20 -0.36
CA VAL A 42 -21.88 -21.49 0.77
C VAL A 42 -22.14 -22.89 1.32
N SER A 43 -21.10 -23.72 1.28
CA SER A 43 -21.07 -25.06 1.88
C SER A 43 -20.37 -25.02 3.26
N ASP A 44 -20.06 -26.19 3.82
CA ASP A 44 -19.32 -26.30 5.08
C ASP A 44 -17.84 -25.95 4.94
N THR A 45 -17.23 -26.30 3.81
CA THR A 45 -15.78 -26.19 3.60
C THR A 45 -15.39 -25.17 2.54
N ALA A 46 -16.34 -24.71 1.72
CA ALA A 46 -16.07 -23.78 0.63
C ALA A 46 -17.26 -22.86 0.32
N ALA A 47 -17.00 -21.79 -0.43
CA ALA A 47 -18.00 -20.89 -0.97
C ALA A 47 -17.85 -20.78 -2.49
N THR A 48 -18.94 -20.91 -3.22
CA THR A 48 -18.96 -20.62 -4.65
C THR A 48 -19.07 -19.11 -4.81
N VAL A 49 -18.04 -18.52 -5.40
CA VAL A 49 -17.99 -17.10 -5.73
C VAL A 49 -18.06 -16.92 -7.24
N ARG A 50 -18.63 -15.81 -7.70
CA ARG A 50 -18.70 -15.47 -9.11
C ARG A 50 -18.11 -14.10 -9.37
N ASN A 51 -17.25 -13.98 -10.36
CA ASN A 51 -16.74 -12.71 -10.87
C ASN A 51 -17.86 -12.01 -11.65
N ASP A 52 -18.25 -10.81 -11.23
CA ASP A 52 -19.43 -10.14 -11.78
C ASP A 52 -19.21 -9.62 -13.21
N ARG A 53 -17.96 -9.40 -13.62
CA ARG A 53 -17.62 -8.92 -14.97
C ARG A 53 -17.49 -10.06 -15.98
N MET A 54 -16.79 -11.13 -15.61
CA MET A 54 -16.44 -12.23 -16.53
C MET A 54 -17.33 -13.46 -16.39
N GLY A 55 -18.15 -13.53 -15.34
CA GLY A 55 -19.00 -14.70 -15.07
C GLY A 55 -18.25 -15.93 -14.59
N HIS A 56 -16.93 -15.84 -14.35
CA HIS A 56 -16.15 -16.93 -13.79
C HIS A 56 -16.67 -17.35 -12.42
N GLU A 57 -16.93 -18.63 -12.24
CA GLU A 57 -17.27 -19.21 -10.95
C GLU A 57 -16.07 -19.95 -10.37
N TRP A 58 -15.86 -19.80 -9.07
CA TRP A 58 -14.77 -20.46 -8.37
C TRP A 58 -15.24 -20.98 -7.02
N ASN A 59 -14.84 -22.22 -6.71
CA ASN A 59 -15.12 -22.83 -5.43
C ASN A 59 -14.00 -22.49 -4.43
N LEU A 60 -14.18 -21.39 -3.70
CA LEU A 60 -13.23 -20.86 -2.72
C LEU A 60 -13.26 -21.70 -1.44
N GLY A 61 -12.22 -22.50 -1.20
CA GLY A 61 -12.01 -23.16 0.09
C GLY A 61 -11.93 -22.13 1.23
N LEU A 62 -12.66 -22.35 2.33
CA LEU A 62 -12.72 -21.42 3.47
C LEU A 62 -11.40 -21.35 4.28
N ASP A 63 -10.49 -22.28 3.99
CA ASP A 63 -9.10 -22.34 4.46
C ASP A 63 -8.18 -21.40 3.69
N ASN A 64 -8.52 -21.10 2.42
CA ASN A 64 -7.85 -20.10 1.60
C ASN A 64 -8.27 -18.68 1.93
N VAL A 65 -9.33 -18.50 2.72
CA VAL A 65 -9.68 -17.18 3.25
C VAL A 65 -8.89 -16.89 4.53
N ARG A 66 -8.13 -15.81 4.47
CA ARG A 66 -7.38 -15.27 5.62
C ARG A 66 -8.27 -14.43 6.52
N GLU A 67 -8.86 -13.38 5.97
CA GLU A 67 -9.59 -12.35 6.72
C GLU A 67 -10.56 -11.61 5.76
N PHE A 68 -11.63 -11.04 6.30
CA PHE A 68 -12.48 -10.10 5.60
C PHE A 68 -12.34 -8.71 6.20
N ARG A 69 -12.18 -7.71 5.34
CA ARG A 69 -12.03 -6.31 5.75
C ARG A 69 -13.12 -5.44 5.14
N THR A 70 -13.60 -4.51 5.95
CA THR A 70 -14.51 -3.44 5.55
C THR A 70 -13.77 -2.44 4.63
N PRO A 71 -14.40 -1.88 3.58
CA PRO A 71 -15.81 -2.07 3.21
C PRO A 71 -16.12 -3.42 2.56
N ASP A 72 -15.25 -3.97 1.72
CA ASP A 72 -15.62 -5.05 0.81
C ASP A 72 -14.44 -5.89 0.29
N PHE A 73 -13.43 -6.17 1.12
CA PHE A 73 -12.27 -6.98 0.72
C PHE A 73 -12.23 -8.36 1.37
N LEU A 74 -11.98 -9.39 0.56
CA LEU A 74 -11.69 -10.74 0.99
C LEU A 74 -10.21 -11.06 0.76
N LEU A 75 -9.49 -11.21 1.88
CA LEU A 75 -8.05 -11.48 1.87
C LEU A 75 -7.82 -12.98 1.70
N LEU A 76 -7.12 -13.36 0.64
CA LEU A 76 -6.81 -14.74 0.31
C LEU A 76 -5.40 -15.14 0.79
N ARG A 77 -5.22 -16.44 0.97
CA ARG A 77 -3.92 -17.12 1.17
C ARG A 77 -3.35 -17.65 -0.15
N CYS A 78 -4.02 -17.38 -1.26
CA CYS A 78 -3.66 -17.81 -2.60
C CYS A 78 -3.77 -16.65 -3.58
N GLN A 79 -3.01 -16.74 -4.66
CA GLN A 79 -3.13 -15.90 -5.83
C GLN A 79 -4.16 -16.53 -6.76
N LEU A 80 -5.21 -15.78 -7.10
CA LEU A 80 -6.14 -16.18 -8.16
C LEU A 80 -5.57 -15.88 -9.52
N ILE A 81 -5.71 -16.82 -10.45
CA ILE A 81 -5.26 -16.73 -11.84
C ILE A 81 -6.46 -17.08 -12.73
N LEU A 82 -6.88 -16.13 -13.55
CA LEU A 82 -8.00 -16.24 -14.47
C LEU A 82 -7.44 -16.49 -15.87
N LYS A 83 -7.62 -17.69 -16.42
CA LYS A 83 -7.01 -18.12 -17.68
C LYS A 83 -8.08 -18.65 -18.64
N GLY A 84 -8.48 -17.83 -19.60
CA GLY A 84 -9.63 -18.17 -20.44
C GLY A 84 -10.89 -18.33 -19.57
N PRO A 85 -11.66 -19.44 -19.67
CA PRO A 85 -12.82 -19.71 -18.82
C PRO A 85 -12.45 -20.28 -17.44
N ASP A 86 -11.18 -20.65 -17.24
CA ASP A 86 -10.73 -21.38 -16.05
C ASP A 86 -10.27 -20.43 -14.94
N VAL A 87 -10.57 -20.82 -13.69
CA VAL A 87 -10.06 -20.17 -12.49
C VAL A 87 -9.10 -21.12 -11.79
N HIS A 88 -7.84 -20.70 -11.70
CA HIS A 88 -6.82 -21.38 -10.93
C HIS A 88 -6.49 -20.59 -9.66
N SER A 89 -5.98 -21.30 -8.66
CA SER A 89 -5.43 -20.69 -7.45
C SER A 89 -4.07 -21.30 -7.16
N GLU A 90 -3.08 -20.45 -6.95
CA GLU A 90 -1.75 -20.86 -6.50
C GLU A 90 -1.57 -20.41 -5.05
N PRO A 91 -1.07 -21.27 -4.14
CA PRO A 91 -0.72 -20.82 -2.80
C PRO A 91 0.20 -19.61 -2.89
N LEU A 92 -0.10 -18.56 -2.13
CA LEU A 92 0.89 -17.52 -1.93
C LEU A 92 1.98 -18.18 -1.11
N ILE A 93 3.11 -18.47 -1.76
CA ILE A 93 4.35 -18.72 -1.05
C ILE A 93 4.75 -17.37 -0.48
N ILE A 94 4.09 -17.00 0.62
CA ILE A 94 4.61 -15.99 1.53
C ILE A 94 5.85 -16.68 2.08
N THR A 95 7.00 -16.50 1.41
CA THR A 95 8.29 -16.72 2.04
C THR A 95 8.17 -15.99 3.36
N THR A 96 8.21 -16.71 4.48
CA THR A 96 7.89 -16.18 5.81
C THR A 96 8.55 -14.81 5.97
N VAL A 97 7.78 -13.74 5.74
CA VAL A 97 8.29 -12.39 5.83
C VAL A 97 8.34 -12.13 7.32
N ASP A 98 9.52 -11.82 7.82
CA ASP A 98 9.68 -11.53 9.23
C ASP A 98 8.76 -10.37 9.62
N ARG A 99 7.98 -10.55 10.69
CA ARG A 99 7.01 -9.54 11.15
C ARG A 99 7.70 -8.42 11.92
N ASN A 100 8.74 -7.85 11.32
CA ASN A 100 9.61 -6.82 11.85
C ASN A 100 9.98 -5.83 10.74
N ILE A 101 10.92 -4.93 11.01
CA ILE A 101 11.33 -3.92 10.06
C ILE A 101 12.00 -4.51 8.80
N THR A 102 12.80 -5.56 8.94
CA THR A 102 13.49 -6.23 7.82
C THR A 102 12.50 -6.83 6.84
N GLY A 103 11.45 -7.47 7.33
CA GLY A 103 10.38 -7.95 6.47
C GLY A 103 9.55 -6.82 5.85
N PHE A 104 9.40 -5.69 6.54
CA PHE A 104 8.77 -4.51 5.94
C PHE A 104 9.60 -3.99 4.76
N GLU A 105 10.91 -3.89 4.93
CA GLU A 105 11.86 -3.42 3.91
C GLU A 105 11.90 -4.34 2.69
N SER A 106 11.73 -5.66 2.85
CA SER A 106 11.66 -6.58 1.71
C SER A 106 10.40 -6.35 0.87
N LEU A 107 9.32 -5.83 1.47
CA LEU A 107 8.04 -5.56 0.80
C LEU A 107 7.95 -4.20 0.10
N LEU A 108 8.83 -3.24 0.40
CA LEU A 108 8.78 -1.89 -0.19
C LEU A 108 9.06 -1.86 -1.71
N GLY A 109 9.61 -2.94 -2.27
CA GLY A 109 9.80 -3.08 -3.73
C GLY A 109 8.57 -3.63 -4.48
N HIS A 110 7.51 -3.98 -3.75
CA HIS A 110 6.29 -4.57 -4.31
C HIS A 110 5.16 -3.53 -4.39
N SER A 111 4.01 -3.94 -4.93
CA SER A 111 2.84 -3.08 -5.04
C SER A 111 2.14 -2.84 -3.70
N TRP A 112 1.64 -1.60 -3.55
CA TRP A 112 0.88 -1.14 -2.40
C TRP A 112 -0.39 -0.44 -2.88
N VAL A 113 -1.50 -0.66 -2.18
CA VAL A 113 -2.78 -0.05 -2.50
C VAL A 113 -3.15 0.95 -1.41
N ARG A 114 -3.49 2.17 -1.83
CA ARG A 114 -4.02 3.22 -0.96
C ARG A 114 -5.49 2.96 -0.65
N GLU A 115 -5.83 2.95 0.63
CA GLU A 115 -7.18 2.76 1.14
C GLU A 115 -7.52 3.83 2.19
N MET A 116 -8.80 4.16 2.30
CA MET A 116 -9.32 5.02 3.37
C MET A 116 -10.02 4.14 4.43
N ILE A 117 -9.41 4.01 5.61
CA ILE A 117 -10.00 3.26 6.72
C ILE A 117 -10.44 4.26 7.79
N GLY A 118 -11.75 4.55 7.82
CA GLY A 118 -12.30 5.64 8.63
C GLY A 118 -11.87 7.00 8.08
N ASP A 119 -11.19 7.81 8.89
CA ASP A 119 -10.64 9.12 8.51
C ASP A 119 -9.13 9.06 8.20
N ARG A 120 -8.58 7.85 8.04
CA ARG A 120 -7.14 7.62 7.88
C ARG A 120 -6.80 7.08 6.51
N GLU A 121 -5.71 7.60 5.95
CA GLU A 121 -5.09 7.05 4.75
C GLU A 121 -4.13 5.93 5.15
N VAL A 122 -4.36 4.74 4.61
CA VAL A 122 -3.56 3.55 4.86
C VAL A 122 -3.14 2.93 3.54
N TRP A 123 -1.86 2.68 3.37
CA TRP A 123 -1.34 1.91 2.25
C TRP A 123 -1.09 0.49 2.69
N ILE A 124 -1.64 -0.48 1.96
CA ILE A 124 -1.61 -1.90 2.32
C ILE A 124 -0.79 -2.65 1.27
N SER A 125 0.19 -3.45 1.71
CA SER A 125 0.95 -4.29 0.79
C SER A 125 0.04 -5.31 0.12
N GLU A 126 0.11 -5.42 -1.20
CA GLU A 126 -0.65 -6.42 -1.95
C GLU A 126 -0.09 -7.84 -1.77
N VAL A 127 1.18 -7.96 -1.36
CA VAL A 127 1.85 -9.24 -1.09
C VAL A 127 1.46 -9.77 0.29
N ASP A 128 1.52 -8.92 1.33
CA ASP A 128 1.07 -9.28 2.67
C ASP A 128 0.38 -8.11 3.37
N ASN A 129 -0.95 -8.13 3.39
CA ASN A 129 -1.81 -7.10 3.98
C ASN A 129 -1.66 -6.88 5.51
N LEU A 130 -0.84 -7.68 6.18
CA LEU A 130 -0.43 -7.39 7.54
C LEU A 130 0.47 -6.17 7.60
N PHE A 131 1.23 -5.89 6.54
CA PHE A 131 2.14 -4.76 6.41
C PHE A 131 1.38 -3.55 5.86
N GLN A 132 1.42 -2.46 6.61
CA GLN A 132 0.64 -1.26 6.36
C GLN A 132 1.50 -0.01 6.60
N ILE A 133 1.29 1.02 5.79
CA ILE A 133 1.84 2.36 6.01
C ILE A 133 0.64 3.27 6.30
N GLU A 134 0.50 3.73 7.54
CA GLU A 134 -0.58 4.62 7.94
C GLU A 134 -0.06 6.06 7.98
N VAL A 135 -0.71 6.96 7.24
CA VAL A 135 -0.43 8.39 7.34
C VAL A 135 -1.19 8.95 8.53
N GLY A 136 -0.46 9.41 9.54
CA GLY A 136 -1.03 10.00 10.74
C GLY A 136 -1.61 11.39 10.49
N ARG A 137 -2.13 12.01 11.56
CA ARG A 137 -2.68 13.37 11.48
C ARG A 137 -1.55 14.40 11.46
N ARG A 138 -1.86 15.59 10.94
CA ARG A 138 -0.99 16.76 11.02
C ARG A 138 -0.57 16.98 12.48
N ASP A 139 0.74 17.11 12.70
CA ASP A 139 1.33 17.32 14.02
C ASP A 139 1.55 18.82 14.27
N ARG A 140 2.49 19.46 13.56
CA ARG A 140 2.80 20.89 13.74
C ARG A 140 3.27 21.57 12.45
N ALA A 141 3.30 22.90 12.46
CA ALA A 141 3.95 23.68 11.41
C ALA A 141 5.44 23.36 11.35
N PHE A 142 6.02 23.42 10.15
CA PHE A 142 7.40 23.05 9.89
C PHE A 142 8.03 24.07 8.93
N SER A 143 9.27 24.49 9.21
CA SER A 143 10.02 25.39 8.33
C SER A 143 11.51 25.07 8.44
N GLU A 144 12.12 24.71 7.32
CA GLU A 144 13.57 24.55 7.15
C GLU A 144 13.99 25.27 5.85
N GLU A 145 15.30 25.44 5.62
CA GLU A 145 15.79 26.18 4.45
C GLU A 145 15.27 25.60 3.12
N TRP A 146 15.22 24.27 3.02
CA TRP A 146 14.78 23.58 1.81
C TRP A 146 13.27 23.73 1.56
N THR A 147 12.43 23.84 2.60
CA THR A 147 10.97 24.00 2.42
C THR A 147 10.60 25.40 1.95
N ARG A 148 11.42 26.41 2.26
CA ARG A 148 11.20 27.80 1.84
C ARG A 148 11.44 28.04 0.36
N ARG A 149 11.91 27.03 -0.38
CA ARG A 149 12.10 27.09 -1.83
C ARG A 149 10.81 26.84 -2.61
N PHE A 150 9.75 26.40 -1.94
CA PHE A 150 8.43 26.25 -2.55
C PHE A 150 7.64 27.56 -2.53
N PRO A 151 6.64 27.74 -3.43
CA PRO A 151 5.86 28.97 -3.52
C PRO A 151 5.19 29.39 -2.21
N ASP A 152 4.59 28.45 -1.47
CA ASP A 152 4.06 28.69 -0.12
C ASP A 152 5.07 28.26 0.95
N ALA A 153 5.99 29.17 1.29
CA ALA A 153 7.11 28.93 2.20
C ALA A 153 6.69 28.67 3.67
N ASP A 154 5.50 29.12 4.06
CA ASP A 154 4.94 28.94 5.41
C ASP A 154 3.89 27.82 5.48
N GLY A 155 3.50 27.27 4.32
CA GLY A 155 2.52 26.21 4.17
C GLY A 155 3.02 24.79 4.49
N SER A 156 4.11 24.65 5.24
CA SER A 156 4.73 23.36 5.55
C SER A 156 4.34 22.81 6.93
N SER A 157 4.14 21.49 7.02
CA SER A 157 3.76 20.83 8.29
C SER A 157 4.26 19.39 8.38
N THR A 158 4.48 18.92 9.61
CA THR A 158 4.91 17.55 9.91
C THR A 158 3.73 16.59 10.00
N TYR A 159 3.97 15.36 9.52
CA TYR A 159 3.05 14.23 9.64
C TYR A 159 3.85 12.99 10.08
N PRO A 160 3.41 12.28 11.12
CA PRO A 160 3.96 10.97 11.42
C PRO A 160 3.44 9.95 10.41
N VAL A 161 4.32 9.11 9.89
CA VAL A 161 3.99 7.97 9.02
C VAL A 161 4.33 6.70 9.78
N LEU A 162 3.32 5.89 10.07
CA LEU A 162 3.44 4.72 10.93
C LEU A 162 3.59 3.48 10.06
N LEU A 163 4.69 2.76 10.24
CA LEU A 163 4.88 1.44 9.65
C LEU A 163 4.29 0.41 10.62
N LYS A 164 3.30 -0.34 10.15
CA LYS A 164 2.53 -1.28 10.96
C LYS A 164 2.60 -2.70 10.44
N VAL A 165 2.66 -3.66 11.37
CA VAL A 165 2.56 -5.09 11.10
C VAL A 165 1.48 -5.68 12.00
N GLN A 166 0.45 -6.29 11.40
CA GLN A 166 -0.73 -6.80 12.12
C GLN A 166 -1.42 -5.72 12.98
N GLY A 167 -1.42 -4.48 12.51
CA GLY A 167 -1.98 -3.33 13.23
C GLY A 167 -1.09 -2.76 14.35
N VAL A 168 0.03 -3.41 14.67
CA VAL A 168 1.01 -2.92 15.65
C VAL A 168 2.03 -2.03 14.96
N GLU A 169 2.27 -0.84 15.49
CA GLU A 169 3.33 0.05 15.00
C GLU A 169 4.70 -0.53 15.34
N ILE A 170 5.55 -0.64 14.31
CA ILE A 170 6.92 -1.12 14.44
C ILE A 170 7.96 -0.01 14.26
N LYS A 171 7.60 1.08 13.57
CA LYS A 171 8.45 2.26 13.37
C LYS A 171 7.60 3.46 12.95
N GLN A 172 7.99 4.65 13.39
CA GLN A 172 7.42 5.92 12.94
C GLN A 172 8.46 6.69 12.13
N LEU A 173 8.06 7.21 10.97
CA LEU A 173 8.83 8.11 10.12
C LEU A 173 8.23 9.53 10.18
N VAL A 174 9.03 10.54 9.84
CA VAL A 174 8.57 11.93 9.75
C VAL A 174 8.49 12.33 8.28
N PHE A 175 7.29 12.66 7.85
CA PHE A 175 7.02 13.22 6.54
C PHE A 175 6.64 14.68 6.66
N ILE A 176 6.96 15.44 5.63
CA ILE A 176 6.70 16.87 5.54
C ILE A 176 5.73 17.09 4.38
N SER A 177 4.61 17.70 4.70
CA SER A 177 3.73 18.28 3.70
C SER A 177 4.23 19.70 3.39
N CYS A 178 4.43 20.02 2.12
CA CYS A 178 4.90 21.32 1.65
C CYS A 178 3.94 21.94 0.63
N ASP A 179 4.13 23.24 0.34
CA ASP A 179 3.35 24.00 -0.64
C ASP A 179 1.83 23.90 -0.41
N GLY A 180 1.40 24.13 0.84
CA GLY A 180 -0.01 24.10 1.22
C GLY A 180 -0.68 22.73 1.11
N GLY A 181 0.10 21.63 1.09
CA GLY A 181 -0.44 20.27 1.00
C GLY A 181 -0.15 19.54 -0.30
N ARG A 182 0.39 20.21 -1.32
CA ARG A 182 0.56 19.63 -2.67
C ARG A 182 1.71 18.64 -2.77
N ILE A 183 2.70 18.79 -1.89
CA ILE A 183 3.89 17.97 -1.85
C ILE A 183 3.91 17.22 -0.52
N PHE A 184 4.18 15.93 -0.54
CA PHE A 184 4.29 15.09 0.65
C PHE A 184 5.51 14.17 0.50
N VAL A 185 6.55 14.42 1.29
CA VAL A 185 7.86 13.78 1.15
C VAL A 185 8.44 13.41 2.51
N PRO A 186 9.31 12.39 2.60
CA PRO A 186 10.07 12.13 3.83
C PRO A 186 10.93 13.34 4.19
N ARG A 187 11.18 13.58 5.48
CA ARG A 187 12.13 14.59 5.90
C ARG A 187 13.55 14.16 5.47
N PRO A 188 14.33 15.01 4.76
CA PRO A 188 15.71 14.69 4.41
C PRO A 188 16.61 14.65 5.64
N VAL A 189 17.75 13.97 5.52
CA VAL A 189 18.80 14.01 6.54
C VAL A 189 19.50 15.37 6.45
N ALA A 190 19.67 16.04 7.59
CA ALA A 190 20.39 17.31 7.66
C ALA A 190 21.82 17.08 8.17
N THR A 191 22.81 17.44 7.37
CA THR A 191 24.24 17.31 7.70
C THR A 191 24.87 18.69 7.81
N PRO A 192 25.51 19.02 8.96
CA PRO A 192 26.20 20.31 9.12
C PRO A 192 27.34 20.49 8.13
N MET A 193 27.36 21.65 7.45
CA MET A 193 28.46 22.13 6.62
C MET A 193 29.08 23.37 7.28
N GLY A 194 29.90 23.17 8.32
CA GLY A 194 30.48 24.27 9.10
C GLY A 194 29.50 24.90 10.10
N ASP A 195 29.77 26.14 10.51
CA ASP A 195 29.19 26.69 11.75
C ASP A 195 27.68 27.01 11.68
N GLN A 196 27.10 27.21 10.49
CA GLN A 196 25.69 27.62 10.35
C GLN A 196 24.96 27.10 9.11
N GLN A 197 25.63 26.34 8.23
CA GLN A 197 25.00 25.85 7.01
C GLN A 197 24.61 24.38 7.17
N LEU A 198 23.42 24.01 6.69
CA LEU A 198 22.98 22.63 6.61
C LEU A 198 22.96 22.21 5.15
N SER A 199 23.45 21.01 4.87
CA SER A 199 23.14 20.28 3.65
C SER A 199 22.02 19.29 3.94
N PHE A 200 21.18 19.06 2.94
CA PHE A 200 20.07 18.12 3.04
C PHE A 200 20.25 17.02 2.00
N SER A 201 20.11 15.77 2.41
CA SER A 201 20.24 14.62 1.51
C SER A 201 19.16 13.56 1.74
N TYR A 202 18.90 12.79 0.68
CA TYR A 202 18.18 11.53 0.72
C TYR A 202 19.10 10.40 0.31
N GLU A 203 19.13 9.31 1.07
CA GLU A 203 19.79 8.07 0.64
C GLU A 203 18.75 7.16 -0.04
N ARG A 204 18.98 6.74 -1.29
CA ARG A 204 18.05 5.92 -2.09
C ARG A 204 17.68 4.59 -1.43
N ASN A 205 18.62 4.03 -0.68
CA ASN A 205 18.44 2.77 0.02
C ASN A 205 17.82 2.94 1.41
N SER A 206 17.64 4.19 1.89
CA SER A 206 16.97 4.43 3.17
C SER A 206 15.52 4.00 3.14
N LEU A 207 15.04 3.58 4.30
CA LEU A 207 13.64 3.25 4.51
C LEU A 207 12.73 4.42 4.18
N GLU A 208 13.09 5.62 4.63
CA GLU A 208 12.35 6.87 4.45
C GLU A 208 12.15 7.18 2.96
N TYR A 209 13.21 7.07 2.18
CA TYR A 209 13.16 7.29 0.74
C TYR A 209 12.25 6.26 0.05
N ARG A 210 12.43 4.97 0.35
CA ARG A 210 11.64 3.88 -0.26
C ARG A 210 10.17 3.97 0.11
N VAL A 211 9.83 4.32 1.36
CA VAL A 211 8.45 4.62 1.76
C VAL A 211 7.93 5.85 1.04
N GLY A 212 8.77 6.88 0.88
CA GLY A 212 8.45 8.09 0.11
C GLY A 212 8.07 7.82 -1.34
N GLN A 213 8.69 6.84 -1.99
CA GLN A 213 8.33 6.41 -3.34
C GLN A 213 6.93 5.78 -3.43
N ILE A 214 6.44 5.21 -2.33
CA ILE A 214 5.11 4.56 -2.29
C ILE A 214 4.02 5.59 -2.00
N ILE A 215 4.18 6.37 -0.92
CA ILE A 215 3.12 7.23 -0.40
C ILE A 215 3.27 8.71 -0.78
N GLY A 216 4.37 9.07 -1.43
CA GLY A 216 4.74 10.44 -1.71
C GLY A 216 3.79 11.12 -2.69
N GLN A 217 3.62 12.43 -2.52
CA GLN A 217 2.90 13.29 -3.46
C GLN A 217 3.89 14.32 -4.00
N PHE A 218 4.12 14.34 -5.31
CA PHE A 218 5.20 15.12 -5.91
C PHE A 218 4.70 16.28 -6.78
N TYR A 219 3.39 16.52 -6.82
CA TYR A 219 2.76 17.56 -7.62
C TYR A 219 3.29 17.58 -9.07
N ILE A 220 3.65 18.75 -9.60
CA ILE A 220 4.20 18.94 -10.95
C ILE A 220 5.61 18.33 -11.15
N TYR A 221 6.29 17.93 -10.07
CA TYR A 221 7.66 17.40 -10.13
C TYR A 221 7.70 15.90 -10.42
N ASN A 222 6.54 15.21 -10.31
CA ASN A 222 6.30 13.81 -10.64
C ASN A 222 7.09 12.75 -9.82
N THR A 223 8.24 13.08 -9.26
CA THR A 223 9.08 12.16 -8.47
C THR A 223 9.69 12.85 -7.24
N LEU A 224 10.16 12.05 -6.28
CA LEU A 224 10.89 12.55 -5.11
C LEU A 224 12.17 13.27 -5.52
N GLU A 225 12.88 12.81 -6.54
CA GLU A 225 14.07 13.47 -7.09
C GLU A 225 13.76 14.83 -7.71
N GLY A 226 12.61 14.96 -8.39
CA GLY A 226 12.17 16.26 -8.91
C GLY A 226 11.92 17.25 -7.79
N VAL A 227 11.28 16.81 -6.70
CA VAL A 227 11.10 17.63 -5.49
C VAL A 227 12.45 17.99 -4.86
N ALA A 228 13.34 17.00 -4.73
CA ALA A 228 14.66 17.18 -4.14
C ALA A 228 15.50 18.22 -4.91
N GLN A 229 15.48 18.16 -6.25
CA GLN A 229 16.19 19.11 -7.11
C GLN A 229 15.75 20.56 -6.86
N VAL A 230 14.45 20.81 -6.77
CA VAL A 230 13.90 22.16 -6.52
C VAL A 230 14.19 22.63 -5.09
N ALA A 231 14.12 21.71 -4.13
CA ALA A 231 14.42 21.96 -2.73
C ALA A 231 15.93 22.11 -2.44
N GLY A 232 16.82 21.82 -3.40
CA GLY A 232 18.26 21.79 -3.19
C GLY A 232 18.73 20.67 -2.27
N ILE A 233 18.02 19.54 -2.28
CA ILE A 233 18.34 18.33 -1.54
C ILE A 233 19.09 17.39 -2.48
N THR A 234 20.21 16.81 -2.03
CA THR A 234 20.95 15.80 -2.79
C THR A 234 20.30 14.43 -2.66
N VAL A 235 20.41 13.59 -3.71
CA VAL A 235 19.92 12.21 -3.67
C VAL A 235 21.11 11.29 -3.95
N GLU A 236 21.46 10.47 -2.96
CA GLU A 236 22.64 9.60 -2.91
C GLU A 236 22.28 8.13 -3.10
#